data_AF-A0A2W4WBP5-F1
#
_entry.id   AF-A0A2W4WBP5-F1
#
_cell.length_a   1.000
_cell.length_b   1.000
_cell.length_c   1.000
_cell.angle_alpha   90.00
_cell.angle_beta   90.00
_cell.angle_gamma   90.00
#
_symmetry.space_group_name_H-M   'P 1'
#
loop_
_entity.id
_entity.type
_entity.pdbx_description
1 polymer ?
#
loop_
_entity_poly.entity_id
_entity_poly.type
_entity_poly.pdbx_seq_one_letter_code
_entity_poly.pdbx_strand_id
1 'polypeptide(L)'
;MKPHYIFLFALGCILSFGSGALVAVKRGWGSANVQIDVVNRSGKELRALEIKYTTCGDKQNLIVSGSLPQNQRKSFVFLPCGEGGYQVQVEFVDGSKMLGNGGYVENGYRITEVVEQKGIRSEVEFSRL
;
A
#
# COMPACT_ATOMS: atom_id res chain seq x y z
N MET A 1 31.00 32.00 21.34
CA MET A 1 29.58 31.91 20.92
C MET A 1 28.71 32.04 22.16
N LYS A 2 27.74 32.96 22.20
CA LYS A 2 26.93 33.18 23.41
C LYS A 2 26.03 31.94 23.68
N PRO A 3 25.83 31.53 24.96
CA PRO A 3 25.17 30.27 25.30
C PRO A 3 23.72 30.13 24.77
N HIS A 4 23.01 31.25 24.57
CA HIS A 4 21.68 31.23 23.96
C HIS A 4 21.67 30.79 22.48
N TYR A 5 22.75 31.02 21.73
CA TYR A 5 22.82 30.57 20.33
C TYR A 5 22.99 29.05 20.23
N ILE A 6 23.73 28.44 21.17
CA ILE A 6 23.87 26.99 21.26
C ILE A 6 22.52 26.34 21.55
N PHE A 7 21.77 26.92 22.50
CA PHE A 7 20.44 26.42 22.86
C PHE A 7 19.44 26.50 21.71
N LEU A 8 19.37 27.64 21.00
CA LEU A 8 18.48 27.80 19.86
C LEU A 8 18.83 26.86 18.70
N PHE A 9 20.13 26.67 18.44
CA PHE A 9 20.59 25.73 17.43
C PHE A 9 20.20 24.29 17.77
N ALA A 10 20.46 23.85 19.01
CA ALA A 10 20.09 22.50 19.47
C ALA A 10 18.57 22.27 19.40
N LEU A 11 17.77 23.26 19.81
CA LEU A 11 16.31 23.19 19.71
C LEU A 11 15.85 23.06 18.24
N GLY A 12 16.46 23.83 17.33
CA GLY A 12 16.20 23.73 15.89
C GLY A 12 16.49 22.35 15.32
N CYS A 13 17.60 21.72 15.70
CA CYS A 13 17.95 20.35 15.30
C CYS A 13 16.97 19.30 15.82
N ILE A 14 16.51 19.42 17.07
CA ILE A 14 15.54 18.48 17.64
C ILE A 14 14.20 18.58 16.91
N LEU A 15 13.73 19.81 16.61
CA LEU A 15 12.47 20.01 15.91
C LEU A 15 12.53 19.52 14.45
N SER A 16 13.65 19.73 13.75
CA SER A 16 13.81 19.22 12.38
C SER A 16 13.90 17.69 12.36
N PHE A 17 14.65 17.09 13.28
CA PHE A 17 14.71 15.63 13.44
C PHE A 17 13.35 15.04 13.78
N GLY A 18 12.64 15.61 14.77
CA GLY A 18 11.32 15.15 15.18
C GLY A 18 10.29 15.24 14.05
N SER A 19 10.33 16.31 13.26
CA SER A 19 9.45 16.45 12.08
C SER A 19 9.77 15.38 11.02
N GLY A 20 11.06 15.12 10.76
CA GLY A 20 11.49 14.06 9.85
C GLY A 20 11.04 12.68 10.31
N ALA A 21 11.23 12.36 11.60
CA ALA A 21 10.80 11.09 12.19
C ALA A 21 9.29 10.89 12.10
N LEU A 22 8.49 11.93 12.36
CA LEU A 22 7.03 11.86 12.22
C LEU A 22 6.60 11.60 10.78
N VAL A 23 7.25 12.21 9.79
CA VAL A 23 6.97 11.96 8.37
C VAL A 23 7.36 10.54 7.98
N ALA A 24 8.52 10.05 8.43
CA ALA A 24 8.99 8.69 8.18
C ALA A 24 7.99 7.65 8.71
N VAL A 25 7.53 7.81 9.96
CA VAL A 25 6.53 6.92 10.57
C VAL A 25 5.20 6.98 9.82
N LYS A 26 4.70 8.17 9.46
CA LYS A 26 3.47 8.31 8.67
C LYS A 26 3.58 7.67 7.28
N ARG A 27 4.76 7.68 6.69
CA ARG A 27 5.07 7.00 5.42
C ARG A 27 5.40 5.50 5.61
N GLY A 28 5.36 4.98 6.83
CA GLY A 28 5.62 3.58 7.15
C GLY A 28 7.06 3.15 6.90
N TRP A 29 8.02 4.08 6.96
CA TRP A 29 9.44 3.74 6.90
C TRP A 29 9.80 2.76 8.03
N GLY A 30 10.43 1.64 7.67
CA GLY A 30 10.74 0.55 8.61
C GLY A 30 9.59 -0.40 8.92
N SER A 31 8.42 -0.26 8.28
CA SER A 31 7.33 -1.25 8.39
C SER A 31 7.72 -2.55 7.70
N ALA A 32 7.59 -3.68 8.40
CA ALA A 32 7.74 -5.01 7.80
C ALA A 32 6.52 -5.40 6.94
N ASN A 33 5.38 -4.73 7.11
CA ASN A 33 4.16 -5.08 6.39
C ASN A 33 4.22 -4.66 4.92
N VAL A 34 3.61 -5.48 4.07
CA VAL A 34 3.22 -5.12 2.71
C VAL A 34 1.89 -4.37 2.77
N GLN A 35 1.80 -3.28 2.03
CA GLN A 35 0.55 -2.56 1.81
C GLN A 35 0.18 -2.55 0.33
N ILE A 36 -1.04 -2.99 0.02
CA ILE A 36 -1.61 -2.90 -1.33
C ILE A 36 -2.84 -2.00 -1.26
N ASP A 37 -2.75 -0.88 -1.95
CA ASP A 37 -3.87 0.04 -2.17
C ASP A 37 -4.53 -0.28 -3.50
N VAL A 38 -5.81 -0.61 -3.52
CA VAL A 38 -6.58 -0.74 -4.75
C VAL A 38 -7.43 0.50 -4.98
N VAL A 39 -7.26 1.15 -6.12
CA VAL A 39 -7.97 2.36 -6.52
C VAL A 39 -8.87 2.05 -7.70
N ASN A 40 -10.17 2.31 -7.55
CA ASN A 40 -11.13 2.08 -8.62
C ASN A 40 -11.20 3.28 -9.57
N ARG A 41 -10.62 3.17 -10.76
CA ARG A 41 -10.73 4.16 -11.86
C ARG A 41 -11.42 3.58 -13.10
N SER A 42 -12.17 2.49 -12.92
CA SER A 42 -12.79 1.76 -14.03
C SER A 42 -14.02 2.47 -14.62
N GLY A 43 -14.59 3.45 -13.92
CA GLY A 43 -15.90 4.03 -14.27
C GLY A 43 -17.09 3.16 -13.86
N LYS A 44 -16.86 2.05 -13.14
CA LYS A 44 -17.88 1.15 -12.58
C LYS A 44 -17.63 0.93 -11.09
N GLU A 45 -18.68 0.68 -10.33
CA GLU A 45 -18.57 0.30 -8.92
C GLU A 45 -18.12 -1.15 -8.77
N LEU A 46 -17.22 -1.43 -7.82
CA LEU A 46 -16.86 -2.80 -7.44
C LEU A 46 -17.81 -3.30 -6.35
N ARG A 47 -18.26 -4.55 -6.47
CA ARG A 47 -19.03 -5.27 -5.44
C ARG A 47 -18.15 -6.06 -4.50
N ALA A 48 -17.01 -6.54 -4.99
CA ALA A 48 -16.07 -7.32 -4.21
C ALA A 48 -14.65 -7.13 -4.71
N LEU A 49 -13.71 -7.29 -3.78
CA LEU A 49 -12.30 -7.28 -4.07
C LEU A 49 -11.58 -8.35 -3.27
N GLU A 50 -10.68 -9.07 -3.93
CA GLU A 50 -9.89 -10.15 -3.34
C GLU A 50 -8.41 -9.94 -3.68
N ILE A 51 -7.56 -10.07 -2.67
CA ILE A 51 -6.11 -10.18 -2.83
C ILE A 51 -5.71 -11.59 -2.43
N LYS A 52 -5.24 -12.38 -3.40
CA LYS A 52 -4.62 -13.69 -3.15
C LYS A 52 -3.12 -13.46 -3.05
N TYR A 53 -2.48 -13.94 -2.00
CA TYR A 53 -1.04 -13.83 -1.84
C TYR A 53 -0.41 -15.15 -1.41
N THR A 54 0.86 -15.34 -1.78
CA THR A 54 1.66 -16.51 -1.45
C THR A 54 3.00 -16.06 -0.90
N THR A 55 3.32 -16.48 0.32
CA THR A 55 4.60 -16.16 0.99
C THR A 55 5.08 -17.39 1.74
N CYS A 56 6.37 -17.73 1.70
CA CYS A 56 6.92 -18.97 2.30
C CYS A 56 6.18 -20.27 1.89
N GLY A 57 5.58 -20.32 0.71
CA GLY A 57 4.80 -21.47 0.23
C GLY A 57 3.35 -21.53 0.72
N ASP A 58 2.97 -20.68 1.68
CA ASP A 58 1.59 -20.58 2.17
C ASP A 58 0.76 -19.64 1.31
N LYS A 59 -0.43 -20.11 0.92
CA LYS A 59 -1.42 -19.33 0.15
C LYS A 59 -2.48 -18.78 1.08
N GLN A 60 -2.77 -17.49 0.94
CA GLN A 60 -3.72 -16.77 1.78
C GLN A 60 -4.54 -15.81 0.91
N ASN A 61 -5.77 -15.51 1.35
CA ASN A 61 -6.67 -14.60 0.64
C ASN A 61 -7.21 -13.54 1.59
N LEU A 62 -7.19 -12.28 1.17
CA LEU A 62 -7.88 -11.17 1.82
C LEU A 62 -9.08 -10.79 0.96
N ILE A 63 -10.28 -11.00 1.49
CA ILE A 63 -11.52 -10.72 0.77
C ILE A 63 -12.22 -9.54 1.45
N VAL A 64 -12.57 -8.54 0.67
CA VAL A 64 -13.49 -7.49 1.07
C VAL A 64 -14.73 -7.60 0.21
N SER A 65 -15.85 -7.94 0.84
CA SER A 65 -17.17 -7.84 0.26
C SER A 65 -17.77 -6.48 0.57
N GLY A 66 -18.33 -5.81 -0.43
CA GLY A 66 -18.92 -4.49 -0.28
C GLY A 66 -18.56 -3.56 -1.43
N SER A 67 -19.27 -2.44 -1.49
CA SER A 67 -19.10 -1.42 -2.52
C SER A 67 -17.73 -0.76 -2.42
N LEU A 68 -16.98 -0.71 -3.54
CA LEU A 68 -15.93 0.27 -3.75
C LEU A 68 -16.34 1.19 -4.92
N PRO A 69 -16.90 2.38 -4.62
CA PRO A 69 -17.31 3.33 -5.63
C PRO A 69 -16.16 3.81 -6.50
N GLN A 70 -16.51 4.42 -7.63
CA GLN A 70 -15.53 5.04 -8.52
C GLN A 70 -14.71 6.10 -7.77
N ASN A 71 -13.41 6.16 -8.09
CA ASN A 71 -12.39 7.03 -7.51
C ASN A 71 -12.12 6.82 -6.02
N GLN A 72 -12.65 5.74 -5.42
CA GLN A 72 -12.31 5.36 -4.06
C GLN A 72 -11.16 4.36 -3.99
N ARG A 73 -10.58 4.27 -2.80
CA ARG A 73 -9.43 3.43 -2.47
C ARG A 73 -9.78 2.46 -1.35
N LYS A 74 -9.26 1.24 -1.44
CA LYS A 74 -9.21 0.29 -0.32
C LYS A 74 -7.78 -0.18 -0.10
N SER A 75 -7.34 -0.17 1.15
CA SER A 75 -6.00 -0.62 1.54
C SER A 75 -6.05 -1.99 2.19
N PHE A 76 -5.07 -2.83 1.85
CA PHE A 76 -4.82 -4.14 2.41
C PHE A 76 -3.43 -4.14 3.01
N VAL A 77 -3.30 -4.72 4.20
CA VAL A 77 -2.03 -4.81 4.90
C VAL A 77 -1.86 -6.25 5.35
N PHE A 78 -0.71 -6.83 5.06
CA PHE A 78 -0.34 -8.16 5.54
C PHE A 78 1.17 -8.21 5.80
N LEU A 79 1.58 -9.13 6.66
CA LEU A 79 2.99 -9.39 6.95
C LEU A 79 3.44 -10.57 6.08
N PRO A 80 4.31 -10.38 5.07
CA PRO A 80 4.81 -11.50 4.32
C PRO A 80 5.86 -12.27 5.12
N CYS A 81 5.89 -13.58 4.94
CA CYS A 81 7.05 -14.37 5.32
C CYS A 81 8.07 -14.30 4.17
N GLY A 82 9.05 -13.39 4.30
CA GLY A 82 10.08 -13.16 3.28
C GLY A 82 9.52 -12.60 1.97
N GLU A 83 9.95 -13.19 0.86
CA GLU A 83 9.50 -12.86 -0.49
C GLU A 83 8.23 -13.64 -0.86
N GLY A 84 7.48 -13.10 -1.82
CA GLY A 84 6.26 -13.73 -2.28
C GLY A 84 5.67 -13.08 -3.51
N GLY A 85 4.45 -13.52 -3.83
CA GLY A 85 3.65 -12.94 -4.90
C GLY A 85 2.22 -12.71 -4.44
N TYR A 86 1.54 -11.80 -5.14
CA TYR A 86 0.10 -11.58 -4.96
C TYR A 86 -0.60 -11.44 -6.30
N GLN A 87 -1.92 -11.50 -6.27
CA GLN A 87 -2.80 -11.21 -7.39
C GLN A 87 -4.08 -10.55 -6.89
N VAL A 88 -4.49 -9.48 -7.57
CA VAL A 88 -5.77 -8.81 -7.31
C VAL A 88 -6.83 -9.36 -8.24
N GLN A 89 -8.00 -9.63 -7.68
CA GLN A 89 -9.21 -9.96 -8.41
C GLN A 89 -10.32 -9.01 -7.97
N VAL A 90 -11.06 -8.45 -8.93
CA VAL A 90 -12.21 -7.58 -8.65
C VAL A 90 -13.46 -8.11 -9.31
N GLU A 91 -14.60 -7.86 -8.67
CA GLU A 91 -15.93 -8.12 -9.21
C GLU A 91 -16.72 -6.81 -9.24
N PHE A 92 -17.26 -6.46 -10.40
CA PHE A 92 -18.07 -5.27 -10.60
C PHE A 92 -19.52 -5.53 -10.21
N VAL A 93 -20.29 -4.45 -9.97
CA VAL A 93 -21.72 -4.56 -9.65
C VAL A 93 -22.56 -5.25 -10.73
N ASP A 94 -22.11 -5.20 -12.00
CA ASP A 94 -22.72 -5.88 -13.14
C ASP A 94 -22.36 -7.39 -13.23
N GLY A 95 -21.57 -7.90 -12.27
CA GLY A 95 -21.13 -9.28 -12.19
C GLY A 95 -19.90 -9.61 -13.03
N SER A 96 -19.39 -8.66 -13.83
CA SER A 96 -18.13 -8.86 -14.55
C SER A 96 -16.96 -8.94 -13.58
N LYS A 97 -15.91 -9.68 -13.97
CA LYS A 97 -14.72 -9.90 -13.15
C LYS A 97 -13.48 -9.50 -13.92
N MET A 98 -12.49 -9.00 -13.20
CA MET A 98 -11.19 -8.65 -13.76
C MET A 98 -10.09 -9.16 -12.83
N LEU A 99 -9.08 -9.74 -13.44
CA LEU A 99 -7.92 -10.30 -12.75
C LEU A 99 -6.69 -9.47 -13.13
N GLY A 100 -5.91 -9.07 -12.13
CA GLY A 100 -4.63 -8.42 -12.33
C GLY A 100 -3.55 -9.43 -12.73
N ASN A 101 -2.44 -8.92 -13.27
CA ASN A 101 -1.30 -9.75 -13.69
C ASN A 101 -0.53 -10.37 -12.52
N GLY A 102 -0.83 -9.92 -11.30
CA GLY A 102 -0.08 -10.26 -10.11
C GLY A 102 1.25 -9.52 -10.02
N GLY A 103 1.85 -9.55 -8.84
CA GLY A 103 3.09 -8.83 -8.56
C GLY A 103 3.91 -9.52 -7.49
N TYR A 104 5.21 -9.20 -7.49
CA TYR A 104 6.14 -9.61 -6.46
C TYR A 104 6.01 -8.73 -5.23
N VAL A 105 6.14 -9.31 -4.04
CA VAL A 105 6.08 -8.62 -2.75
C VAL A 105 7.17 -9.10 -1.81
N GLU A 106 7.70 -8.17 -1.02
CA GLU A 106 8.56 -8.44 0.14
C GLU A 106 8.27 -7.39 1.23
N ASN A 107 8.89 -7.58 2.40
CA ASN A 107 8.71 -6.70 3.54
C ASN A 107 8.88 -5.21 3.17
N GLY A 108 7.90 -4.39 3.56
CA GLY A 108 7.92 -2.94 3.37
C GLY A 108 7.42 -2.44 2.00
N TYR A 109 6.99 -3.32 1.10
CA TYR A 109 6.45 -2.90 -0.20
C TYR A 109 5.14 -2.14 -0.05
N ARG A 110 5.03 -1.05 -0.82
CA ARG A 110 3.79 -0.29 -1.00
C ARG A 110 3.42 -0.30 -2.47
N ILE A 111 2.26 -0.86 -2.77
CA ILE A 111 1.82 -1.04 -4.15
C ILE A 111 0.45 -0.40 -4.31
N THR A 112 0.27 0.35 -5.39
CA THR A 112 -1.04 0.84 -5.80
C THR A 112 -1.49 0.09 -7.04
N GLU A 113 -2.60 -0.62 -6.94
CA GLU A 113 -3.28 -1.28 -8.05
C GLU A 113 -4.41 -0.38 -8.54
N VAL A 114 -4.29 0.11 -9.76
CA VAL A 114 -5.28 0.98 -10.39
C VAL A 114 -6.17 0.12 -11.28
N VAL A 115 -7.43 -0.07 -10.86
CA VAL A 115 -8.42 -0.79 -11.66
C VAL A 115 -8.95 0.16 -12.72
N GLU A 116 -8.60 -0.07 -13.97
CA GLU A 116 -9.05 0.70 -15.13
C GLU A 116 -10.07 -0.11 -15.95
N GLN A 117 -10.62 0.47 -17.02
CA GLN A 117 -11.61 -0.21 -17.86
C GLN A 117 -11.08 -1.46 -18.55
N LYS A 118 -9.79 -1.45 -18.92
CA LYS A 118 -9.17 -2.49 -19.76
C LYS A 118 -8.27 -3.46 -18.98
N GLY A 119 -8.07 -3.22 -17.68
CA GLY A 119 -7.16 -4.01 -16.89
C GLY A 119 -6.82 -3.35 -15.56
N ILE A 120 -5.97 -4.01 -14.79
CA ILE A 120 -5.43 -3.50 -13.54
C ILE A 120 -3.95 -3.14 -13.78
N ARG A 121 -3.58 -1.91 -13.47
CA ARG A 121 -2.23 -1.38 -13.61
C ARG A 121 -1.57 -1.21 -12.25
N SER A 122 -0.42 -1.83 -12.06
CA SER A 122 0.36 -1.74 -10.83
C SER A 122 1.32 -0.55 -10.87
N GLU A 123 1.32 0.24 -9.81
CA GLU A 123 2.30 1.28 -9.51
C GLU A 123 3.01 0.88 -8.22
N VAL A 124 4.27 0.45 -8.34
CA VAL A 124 5.07 -0.04 -7.21
C VAL A 124 5.94 1.10 -6.69
N GLU A 125 5.78 1.45 -5.42
CA GLU A 125 6.67 2.37 -4.72
C GLU A 125 7.58 1.58 -3.79
N PHE A 126 8.87 1.53 -4.14
CA PHE A 126 9.88 0.90 -3.30
C PHE A 126 10.32 1.89 -2.23
N SER A 127 9.96 1.65 -0.96
CA SER A 127 10.69 2.26 0.15
C SER A 127 11.94 1.42 0.42
N ARG A 128 13.01 1.65 -0.35
CA ARG A 128 14.35 1.19 0.07
C ARG A 128 14.76 2.03 1.29
N LEU A 129 15.13 1.32 2.36
CA LEU A 129 15.85 1.86 3.51
C LEU A 129 17.24 2.38 3.07
#